data_AF-A0A8X6TN33-F1
#
_entry.id   AF-A0A8X6TN33-F1
#
_cell.length_a   1.000
_cell.length_b   1.000
_cell.length_c   1.000
_cell.angle_alpha   90.00
_cell.angle_beta   90.00
_cell.angle_gamma   90.00
#
_symmetry.space_group_name_H-M   'P 1'
#
loop_
_entity.id
_entity.type
_entity.pdbx_description
1 polymer ?
#
loop_
_entity_poly.entity_id
_entity_poly.type
_entity_poly.pdbx_seq_one_letter_code
_entity_poly.pdbx_strand_id
1 'polypeptide(L)'
;MCDPISNKKVTGLTKYDQLVPYFLVSQFHSIPGLTGLCMAGIFSGSLSTVSSALNSLATVTIVDFVHPLFSSIRLNETKSVFIAKALSLCYGLICICLAFALLNTSSIKQVANLVNSIIDGPVAAIFTLGVLTTKCSGKNVLFGLLAGVAVTSWIGYGTLFSGYVQSSLPMNTSMCATSFNSSYTTSYTTSTYYFISNNVSSTTSSTLDSQSDIFLLYKVSYYWIRPLGFITTLCFAILAFFLTGKG
;
A
#
# COMPACT_ATOMS: atom_id res chain seq x y z
N MET A 1 20.92 14.71 12.94
CA MET A 1 20.21 13.42 12.98
C MET A 1 19.72 13.11 11.59
N CYS A 2 20.15 12.03 10.95
CA CYS A 2 19.84 11.81 9.53
C CYS A 2 18.99 10.60 9.18
N ASP A 3 18.77 9.72 10.15
CA ASP A 3 17.67 8.79 10.07
C ASP A 3 17.17 8.52 11.50
N PRO A 4 15.98 9.03 11.87
CA PRO A 4 15.41 8.84 13.19
C PRO A 4 15.03 7.38 13.47
N ILE A 5 14.93 6.52 12.45
CA ILE A 5 14.51 5.11 12.61
C ILE A 5 15.73 4.20 12.79
N SER A 6 16.86 4.52 12.16
CA SER A 6 18.14 3.84 12.41
C SER A 6 18.68 4.12 13.82
N ASN A 7 18.33 5.26 14.44
CA ASN A 7 18.76 5.65 15.78
C ASN A 7 17.75 5.27 16.88
N LYS A 8 17.30 3.99 16.87
CA LYS A 8 16.26 3.45 17.78
C LYS A 8 16.50 3.75 19.27
N LYS A 9 17.77 3.88 19.68
CA LYS A 9 18.16 4.17 21.08
C LYS A 9 17.80 5.59 21.55
N VAL A 10 17.65 6.56 20.63
CA VAL A 10 17.36 7.97 20.97
C VAL A 10 15.88 8.31 20.73
N THR A 11 15.26 7.71 19.72
CA THR A 11 13.89 8.05 19.30
C THR A 11 12.84 7.03 19.75
N GLY A 12 13.23 5.78 20.07
CA GLY A 12 12.30 4.69 20.41
C GLY A 12 11.47 4.16 19.24
N LEU A 13 11.72 4.62 18.00
CA LEU A 13 10.92 4.22 16.83
C LEU A 13 11.26 2.80 16.39
N THR A 14 10.23 1.98 16.19
CA THR A 14 10.38 0.61 15.71
C THR A 14 9.91 0.44 14.26
N LYS A 15 8.96 1.26 13.80
CA LYS A 15 8.35 1.20 12.47
C LYS A 15 8.26 2.58 11.81
N TYR A 16 8.39 2.64 10.48
CA TYR A 16 8.23 3.88 9.69
C TYR A 16 6.84 4.54 9.85
N ASP A 17 5.82 3.76 10.22
CA ASP A 17 4.45 4.26 10.41
C ASP A 17 4.33 5.19 11.64
N GLN A 18 5.28 5.11 12.56
CA GLN A 18 5.31 5.92 13.78
C GLN A 18 6.01 7.28 13.59
N LEU A 19 6.58 7.54 12.40
CA LEU A 19 7.37 8.74 12.16
C LEU A 19 6.53 10.03 12.22
N VAL A 20 5.37 10.02 11.57
CA VAL A 20 4.44 11.16 11.54
C VAL A 20 3.96 11.52 12.95
N PRO A 21 3.41 10.59 13.75
CA PRO A 21 2.96 10.93 15.10
C PRO A 21 4.12 11.35 16.01
N TYR A 22 5.30 10.73 15.89
CA TYR A 22 6.49 11.15 16.63
C TYR A 22 6.90 12.59 16.33
N PHE A 23 6.95 12.96 15.04
CA PHE A 23 7.32 14.30 14.61
C PHE A 23 6.34 15.36 15.12
N LEU A 24 5.03 15.06 15.07
CA LEU A 24 4.00 15.96 15.58
C LEU A 24 4.19 16.24 17.08
N VAL A 25 4.45 15.18 17.87
CA VAL A 25 4.68 15.33 19.32
C VAL A 25 6.00 16.04 19.61
N SER A 26 7.06 15.76 18.87
CA SER A 26 8.38 16.35 19.12
C SER A 26 8.47 17.83 18.73
N GLN A 27 7.85 18.21 17.61
CA GLN A 27 7.95 19.56 17.07
C GLN A 27 6.94 20.53 17.69
N PHE A 28 5.73 20.05 18.01
CA PHE A 28 4.65 20.88 18.51
C PHE A 28 4.42 20.77 20.02
N HIS A 29 5.35 20.16 20.77
CA HIS A 29 5.28 20.09 22.24
C HIS A 29 5.08 21.47 22.87
N SER A 30 5.71 22.51 22.32
CA SER A 30 5.68 23.87 22.87
C SER A 30 4.32 24.56 22.79
N ILE A 31 3.37 24.08 21.97
CA ILE A 31 2.06 24.71 21.79
C ILE A 31 0.96 23.74 22.28
N PRO A 32 0.36 23.98 23.46
CA PRO A 32 -0.67 23.10 23.99
C PRO A 32 -1.89 23.07 23.06
N GLY A 33 -2.44 21.88 22.82
CA GLY A 33 -3.63 21.66 21.98
C GLY A 33 -3.36 21.48 20.49
N LEU A 34 -2.24 21.98 19.95
CA LEU A 34 -1.94 21.87 18.52
C LEU A 34 -1.71 20.41 18.09
N THR A 35 -0.96 19.63 18.87
CA THR A 35 -0.79 18.19 18.64
C THR A 35 -2.12 17.44 18.61
N GLY A 36 -3.06 17.81 19.49
CA GLY A 36 -4.40 17.24 19.53
C GLY A 36 -5.23 17.59 18.31
N LEU A 37 -5.16 18.85 17.86
CA LEU A 37 -5.80 19.32 16.62
C LEU A 37 -5.29 18.54 15.40
N CYS A 38 -3.97 18.36 15.28
CA CYS A 38 -3.36 17.60 14.17
C CYS A 38 -3.79 16.13 14.19
N MET A 39 -3.79 15.48 15.36
CA MET A 39 -4.26 14.10 15.49
C MET A 39 -5.75 13.97 15.12
N ALA A 40 -6.59 14.90 15.59
CA ALA A 40 -8.01 14.94 15.25
C ALA A 40 -8.22 15.07 13.73
N GLY A 41 -7.42 15.90 13.06
CA GLY A 41 -7.44 16.02 11.59
C GLY A 41 -7.06 14.72 10.87
N ILE A 42 -6.03 14.01 11.33
CA ILE A 42 -5.60 12.72 10.75
C ILE A 42 -6.70 11.66 10.92
N PHE A 43 -7.30 11.57 12.11
CA PHE A 43 -8.39 10.62 12.36
C PHE A 43 -9.64 10.96 11.57
N SER A 44 -10.02 12.24 11.48
CA SER A 44 -11.15 12.70 10.69
C SER A 44 -10.97 12.39 9.20
N GLY A 45 -9.80 12.69 8.64
CA GLY A 45 -9.47 12.36 7.25
C GLY A 45 -9.52 10.86 6.97
N SER A 46 -8.91 10.06 7.85
CA SER A 46 -8.92 8.59 7.74
C SER A 46 -10.34 8.02 7.82
N LEU A 47 -11.14 8.50 8.76
CA LEU A 47 -12.52 8.05 8.95
C LEU A 47 -13.41 8.43 7.76
N SER A 48 -13.20 9.59 7.15
CA SER A 48 -13.92 10.03 5.94
C SER A 48 -13.69 9.09 4.75
N THR A 49 -12.43 8.68 4.52
CA THR A 49 -12.09 7.72 3.47
C THR A 49 -12.70 6.35 3.75
N VAL A 50 -12.60 5.84 4.99
CA VAL A 50 -13.18 4.56 5.38
C VAL A 50 -14.70 4.57 5.23
N SER A 51 -15.36 5.62 5.71
CA SER A 51 -16.82 5.76 5.60
C SER A 51 -17.27 5.78 4.14
N SER A 52 -16.54 6.49 3.27
CA SER A 52 -16.85 6.55 1.84
C SER A 52 -16.66 5.17 1.18
N ALA A 53 -15.58 4.46 1.50
CA ALA A 53 -15.31 3.13 0.98
C ALA A 53 -16.37 2.09 1.40
N LEU A 54 -16.75 2.06 2.68
CA LEU A 54 -17.77 1.15 3.20
C LEU A 54 -19.15 1.44 2.60
N ASN A 55 -19.48 2.72 2.41
CA ASN A 55 -20.74 3.13 1.78
C ASN A 55 -20.80 2.73 0.30
N SER A 56 -19.71 2.94 -0.44
CA SER A 56 -19.61 2.50 -1.84
C SER A 56 -19.69 0.99 -1.96
N LEU A 57 -19.00 0.24 -1.09
CA LEU A 57 -19.03 -1.23 -1.11
C LEU A 57 -20.43 -1.79 -0.82
N ALA A 58 -21.12 -1.22 0.17
CA ALA A 58 -22.51 -1.59 0.47
C ALA A 58 -23.44 -1.28 -0.71
N THR A 59 -23.27 -0.12 -1.36
CA THR A 59 -24.07 0.27 -2.54
C THR A 59 -23.82 -0.65 -3.72
N VAL A 60 -22.56 -0.92 -4.06
CA VAL A 60 -22.17 -1.85 -5.13
C VAL A 60 -22.75 -3.24 -4.87
N THR A 61 -22.67 -3.73 -3.63
CA THR A 61 -23.24 -5.03 -3.25
C THR A 61 -24.76 -5.07 -3.44
N ILE A 62 -25.45 -3.98 -3.12
CA ILE A 62 -26.89 -3.90 -3.33
C ILE A 62 -27.25 -3.89 -4.81
N VAL A 63 -26.58 -3.07 -5.61
CA VAL A 63 -26.86 -2.93 -7.04
C VAL A 63 -26.51 -4.21 -7.80
N ASP A 64 -25.36 -4.82 -7.49
CA ASP A 64 -24.83 -5.96 -8.25
C ASP A 64 -25.40 -7.30 -7.79
N PHE A 65 -25.74 -7.47 -6.51
CA PHE A 65 -26.22 -8.75 -5.97
C PHE A 65 -27.66 -8.69 -5.48
N VAL A 66 -28.02 -7.71 -4.66
CA VAL A 66 -29.34 -7.66 -4.00
C VAL A 66 -30.44 -7.33 -5.00
N HIS A 67 -30.28 -6.31 -5.83
CA HIS A 67 -31.27 -5.92 -6.85
C HIS A 67 -31.58 -7.05 -7.84
N PRO A 68 -30.60 -7.74 -8.46
CA PRO A 68 -30.90 -8.83 -9.39
C PRO A 68 -31.50 -10.07 -8.70
N LEU A 69 -31.06 -10.45 -7.49
CA LEU A 69 -31.66 -11.58 -6.76
C LEU A 69 -33.10 -11.29 -6.29
N PHE A 70 -33.35 -10.07 -5.84
CA PHE A 70 -34.65 -9.65 -5.30
C PHE A 70 -35.50 -8.90 -6.31
N SER A 71 -35.13 -8.87 -7.59
CA SER A 71 -35.93 -8.24 -8.66
C SER A 71 -37.37 -8.80 -8.70
N SER A 72 -37.57 -10.05 -8.27
CA SER A 72 -38.89 -10.67 -8.15
C SER A 72 -39.73 -10.21 -6.94
N ILE A 73 -39.13 -9.50 -5.98
CA ILE A 73 -39.77 -9.02 -4.74
C ILE A 73 -39.57 -7.50 -4.70
N ARG A 74 -40.64 -6.73 -4.89
CA ARG A 74 -40.60 -5.25 -4.87
C ARG A 74 -40.03 -4.76 -3.53
N LEU A 75 -38.72 -4.51 -3.48
CA LEU A 75 -38.05 -4.02 -2.27
C LEU A 75 -38.47 -2.57 -2.05
N ASN A 76 -38.97 -2.26 -0.86
CA ASN A 76 -39.26 -0.90 -0.45
C ASN A 76 -37.94 -0.13 -0.25
N GLU A 77 -37.88 1.13 -0.65
CA GLU A 77 -36.71 2.01 -0.51
C GLU A 77 -36.13 1.99 0.91
N THR A 78 -37.00 2.01 1.92
CA THR A 78 -36.62 1.92 3.35
C THR A 78 -35.92 0.62 3.71
N LYS A 79 -36.30 -0.50 3.10
CA LYS A 79 -35.64 -1.80 3.31
C LYS A 79 -34.26 -1.85 2.65
N SER A 80 -34.12 -1.26 1.45
CA SER A 80 -32.83 -1.15 0.77
C SER A 80 -31.82 -0.36 1.59
N VAL A 81 -32.24 0.78 2.16
CA VAL A 81 -31.40 1.59 3.06
C VAL A 81 -31.04 0.82 4.35
N PHE A 82 -31.96 0.05 4.91
CA PHE A 82 -31.67 -0.76 6.09
C PHE A 82 -30.64 -1.86 5.79
N ILE A 83 -30.76 -2.53 4.64
CA ILE A 83 -29.80 -3.53 4.16
C ILE A 83 -28.43 -2.88 3.92
N ALA A 84 -28.39 -1.68 3.33
CA ALA A 84 -27.14 -0.95 3.11
C ALA A 84 -26.42 -0.63 4.42
N LYS A 85 -27.15 -0.18 5.44
CA LYS A 85 -26.60 0.08 6.77
C LYS A 85 -26.09 -1.20 7.45
N ALA A 86 -26.83 -2.30 7.34
CA ALA A 86 -26.41 -3.60 7.88
C ALA A 86 -25.14 -4.13 7.19
N LEU A 87 -25.05 -4.01 5.86
CA LEU A 87 -23.86 -4.37 5.09
C LEU A 87 -22.66 -3.52 5.49
N SER A 88 -22.83 -2.19 5.59
CA SER A 88 -21.76 -1.27 6.02
C SER A 88 -21.23 -1.63 7.41
N LEU A 89 -22.11 -1.97 8.36
CA LEU A 89 -21.72 -2.44 9.70
C LEU A 89 -20.92 -3.75 9.63
N CYS A 90 -21.38 -4.71 8.80
CA CYS A 90 -20.69 -5.99 8.59
C CYS A 90 -19.29 -5.79 8.03
N TYR A 91 -19.13 -4.98 6.98
CA TYR A 91 -17.82 -4.65 6.40
C TYR A 91 -16.91 -3.93 7.40
N GLY A 92 -17.44 -3.01 8.21
CA GLY A 92 -16.68 -2.38 9.29
C GLY A 92 -16.13 -3.41 10.29
N LEU A 93 -16.94 -4.40 10.67
CA LEU A 93 -16.52 -5.47 11.58
C LEU A 93 -15.44 -6.37 10.94
N ILE A 94 -15.58 -6.71 9.66
CA ILE A 94 -14.57 -7.43 8.89
C ILE A 94 -13.25 -6.63 8.83
N CYS A 95 -13.30 -5.32 8.61
CA CYS A 95 -12.13 -4.46 8.63
C CYS A 95 -11.41 -4.47 9.99
N ILE A 96 -12.16 -4.47 11.10
CA ILE A 96 -11.58 -4.58 12.45
C ILE A 96 -10.88 -5.93 12.62
N CYS A 97 -11.52 -7.04 12.22
CA CYS A 97 -10.89 -8.36 12.26
C CYS A 97 -9.60 -8.42 11.42
N LEU A 98 -9.62 -7.84 10.22
CA LEU A 98 -8.44 -7.78 9.35
C LEU A 98 -7.33 -6.92 9.95
N ALA A 99 -7.66 -5.81 10.61
CA ALA A 99 -6.70 -4.97 11.30
C ALA A 99 -5.95 -5.74 12.40
N PHE A 100 -6.65 -6.59 13.16
CA PHE A 100 -6.01 -7.48 14.14
C PHE A 100 -5.09 -8.51 13.47
N ALA A 101 -5.49 -9.10 12.34
CA ALA A 101 -4.65 -10.05 11.60
C ALA A 101 -3.35 -9.41 11.09
N LEU A 102 -3.39 -8.13 10.71
CA LEU A 102 -2.23 -7.39 10.19
C LEU A 102 -1.20 -7.00 11.28
N LEU A 103 -1.54 -7.08 12.58
CA LEU A 103 -0.62 -6.74 13.67
C LEU A 103 0.66 -7.61 13.68
N ASN A 104 0.54 -8.87 13.26
CA ASN A 104 1.66 -9.82 13.18
C ASN A 104 2.49 -9.69 11.90
N THR A 105 2.10 -8.81 10.97
CA THR A 105 2.86 -8.64 9.72
C THR A 105 4.05 -7.69 9.90
N SER A 106 5.16 -8.02 9.22
CA SER A 106 6.40 -7.24 9.28
C SER A 106 6.29 -5.86 8.63
N SER A 107 5.41 -5.69 7.63
CA SER A 107 5.26 -4.44 6.87
C SER A 107 3.84 -4.24 6.32
N ILE A 108 3.01 -3.51 7.07
CA ILE A 108 1.60 -3.23 6.72
C ILE A 108 1.50 -2.45 5.40
N LYS A 109 2.37 -1.45 5.21
CA LYS A 109 2.47 -0.68 3.96
C LYS A 109 2.75 -1.54 2.74
N GLN A 110 3.61 -2.54 2.89
CA GLN A 110 3.94 -3.46 1.80
C GLN A 110 2.72 -4.28 1.42
N VAL A 111 2.02 -4.86 2.41
CA VAL A 111 0.78 -5.62 2.17
C VAL A 111 -0.29 -4.77 1.49
N ALA A 112 -0.50 -3.54 1.96
CA ALA A 112 -1.46 -2.61 1.35
C ALA A 112 -1.12 -2.30 -0.12
N ASN A 113 0.15 -2.01 -0.40
CA ASN A 113 0.60 -1.74 -1.77
C ASN A 113 0.46 -2.96 -2.69
N LEU A 114 0.72 -4.17 -2.18
CA LEU A 114 0.54 -5.41 -2.92
C LEU A 114 -0.92 -5.64 -3.29
N VAL A 115 -1.83 -5.56 -2.32
CA VAL A 115 -3.28 -5.75 -2.56
C VAL A 115 -3.81 -4.74 -3.58
N ASN A 116 -3.47 -3.46 -3.42
CA ASN A 116 -3.86 -2.43 -4.39
C ASN A 116 -3.31 -2.75 -5.79
N SER A 117 -2.07 -3.24 -5.88
CA SER A 117 -1.45 -3.54 -7.17
C SER A 117 -2.08 -4.71 -7.92
N ILE A 118 -2.58 -5.72 -7.20
CA ILE A 118 -3.24 -6.90 -7.79
C ILE A 118 -4.53 -6.50 -8.52
N ILE A 119 -5.26 -5.52 -7.99
CA ILE A 119 -6.58 -5.09 -8.46
C ILE A 119 -6.47 -3.92 -9.45
N ASP A 120 -5.69 -2.89 -9.11
CA ASP A 120 -5.61 -1.66 -9.91
C ASP A 120 -5.09 -1.91 -11.34
N GLY A 121 -4.14 -2.84 -11.50
CA GLY A 121 -3.54 -3.16 -12.81
C GLY A 121 -4.58 -3.70 -13.82
N PRO A 122 -5.24 -4.83 -13.53
CA PRO A 122 -6.29 -5.38 -14.40
C PRO A 122 -7.47 -4.43 -14.62
N VAL A 123 -7.93 -3.71 -13.59
CA VAL A 123 -9.03 -2.74 -13.70
C VAL A 123 -8.65 -1.58 -14.63
N ALA A 124 -7.44 -1.04 -14.51
CA ALA A 124 -6.94 -0.02 -15.43
C ALA A 124 -6.89 -0.54 -16.87
N ALA A 125 -6.49 -1.80 -17.09
CA ALA A 125 -6.40 -2.40 -18.42
C ALA A 125 -7.76 -2.49 -19.12
N ILE A 126 -8.80 -2.95 -18.42
CA ILE A 126 -10.15 -3.05 -19.01
C ILE A 126 -10.75 -1.66 -19.27
N PHE A 127 -10.46 -0.67 -18.43
CA PHE A 127 -10.91 0.71 -18.63
C PHE A 127 -10.24 1.30 -19.87
N THR A 128 -8.92 1.15 -20.00
CA THR A 128 -8.17 1.55 -21.20
C THR A 128 -8.70 0.85 -22.45
N LEU A 129 -8.98 -0.47 -22.38
CA LEU A 129 -9.54 -1.20 -23.51
C LEU A 129 -10.94 -0.70 -23.90
N GLY A 130 -11.80 -0.40 -22.92
CA GLY A 130 -13.13 0.16 -23.15
C GLY A 130 -13.11 1.55 -23.78
N VAL A 131 -12.11 2.37 -23.44
CA VAL A 131 -11.93 3.70 -24.05
C VAL A 131 -11.35 3.61 -25.47
N LEU A 132 -10.38 2.70 -25.70
CA LEU A 132 -9.68 2.59 -26.98
C LEU A 132 -10.42 1.75 -28.02
N THR A 133 -11.33 0.86 -27.60
CA THR A 133 -11.95 -0.11 -28.52
C THR A 133 -13.43 -0.32 -28.19
N THR A 134 -14.30 0.01 -29.14
CA THR A 134 -15.76 -0.21 -29.04
C THR A 134 -16.21 -1.59 -29.55
N LYS A 135 -15.29 -2.37 -30.13
CA LYS A 135 -15.59 -3.66 -30.79
C LYS A 135 -15.44 -4.89 -29.90
N CYS A 136 -14.95 -4.74 -28.66
CA CYS A 136 -14.68 -5.89 -27.81
C CYS A 136 -15.96 -6.32 -27.06
N SER A 137 -16.37 -7.58 -27.23
CA SER A 137 -17.51 -8.14 -26.49
C SER A 137 -17.22 -8.20 -24.99
N GLY A 138 -18.23 -7.86 -24.15
CA GLY A 138 -18.08 -7.87 -22.69
C GLY A 138 -17.62 -9.21 -22.12
N LYS A 139 -17.94 -10.34 -22.78
CA LYS A 139 -17.46 -11.68 -22.36
C LYS A 139 -15.94 -11.82 -22.49
N ASN A 140 -15.35 -11.25 -23.53
CA ASN A 140 -13.91 -11.30 -23.78
C ASN A 140 -13.15 -10.40 -22.80
N VAL A 141 -13.72 -9.23 -22.49
CA VAL A 141 -13.19 -8.32 -21.47
C VAL A 141 -13.23 -8.97 -20.09
N LEU A 142 -14.33 -9.64 -19.75
CA LEU A 142 -14.46 -10.37 -18.48
C LEU A 142 -13.44 -11.51 -18.38
N PHE A 143 -13.22 -12.26 -19.46
CA PHE A 143 -12.20 -13.31 -19.48
C PHE A 143 -10.79 -12.75 -19.28
N GLY A 144 -10.45 -11.65 -19.97
CA GLY A 144 -9.18 -10.95 -19.79
C GLY A 144 -8.98 -10.47 -18.36
N LEU A 145 -10.02 -9.90 -17.75
CA LEU A 145 -10.02 -9.46 -16.36
C LEU A 145 -9.73 -10.61 -15.39
N LEU A 146 -10.47 -11.73 -15.52
CA LEU A 146 -10.29 -12.90 -14.65
C LEU A 146 -8.88 -13.50 -14.80
N ALA A 147 -8.38 -13.63 -16.04
CA ALA A 147 -7.04 -14.15 -16.29
C ALA A 147 -5.96 -13.22 -15.72
N GLY A 148 -6.10 -11.91 -15.93
CA GLY A 148 -5.19 -10.89 -15.38
C GLY A 148 -5.14 -10.91 -13.86
N VAL A 149 -6.30 -10.92 -13.21
CA VAL A 149 -6.41 -11.03 -11.75
C VAL A 149 -5.84 -12.35 -11.24
N ALA A 150 -6.07 -13.48 -11.93
CA ALA A 150 -5.51 -14.77 -11.53
C ALA A 150 -3.98 -14.77 -11.59
N VAL A 151 -3.39 -14.18 -12.64
CA VAL A 151 -1.93 -14.09 -12.79
C VAL A 151 -1.32 -13.15 -11.76
N THR A 152 -1.88 -11.95 -11.55
CA THR A 152 -1.38 -11.02 -10.53
C THR A 152 -1.57 -11.54 -9.13
N SER A 153 -2.66 -12.24 -8.87
CA SER A 153 -2.94 -12.95 -7.61
C SER A 153 -1.92 -14.05 -7.36
N TRP A 154 -1.62 -14.88 -8.34
CA TRP A 154 -0.57 -15.91 -8.25
C TRP A 154 0.79 -15.32 -7.87
N ILE A 155 1.19 -14.25 -8.57
CA ILE A 155 2.45 -13.55 -8.31
C ILE A 155 2.42 -12.90 -6.91
N GLY A 156 1.32 -12.22 -6.56
CA GLY A 156 1.14 -11.53 -5.28
C GLY A 156 1.18 -12.48 -4.09
N TYR A 157 0.41 -13.57 -4.10
CA TYR A 157 0.47 -14.59 -3.05
C TYR A 157 1.85 -15.23 -2.97
N GLY A 158 2.49 -15.53 -4.10
CA GLY A 158 3.84 -16.07 -4.10
C GLY A 158 4.88 -15.12 -3.48
N THR A 159 4.74 -13.79 -3.63
CA THR A 159 5.61 -12.83 -2.91
C THR A 159 5.40 -12.86 -1.40
N LEU A 160 4.17 -13.08 -0.94
CA LEU A 160 3.83 -13.17 0.49
C LEU A 160 4.37 -14.48 1.11
N PHE A 161 4.20 -15.61 0.42
CA PHE A 161 4.69 -16.91 0.89
C PHE A 161 6.22 -17.03 0.82
N SER A 162 6.87 -16.33 -0.13
CA SER A 162 8.34 -16.28 -0.20
C SER A 162 8.98 -15.46 0.92
N GLY A 163 8.20 -14.75 1.76
CA GLY A 163 8.71 -13.95 2.87
C GLY A 163 9.59 -12.77 2.45
N TYR A 164 9.54 -12.34 1.19
CA TYR A 164 10.41 -11.30 0.67
C TYR A 164 9.90 -9.92 1.10
N VAL A 165 10.52 -9.38 2.14
CA VAL A 165 10.39 -7.96 2.49
C VAL A 165 11.35 -7.20 1.60
N GLN A 166 10.83 -6.36 0.70
CA GLN A 166 11.71 -5.51 -0.10
C GLN A 166 12.42 -4.51 0.81
N SER A 167 13.75 -4.58 0.81
CA SER A 167 14.60 -3.59 1.45
C SER A 167 14.31 -2.22 0.86
N SER A 168 14.01 -1.25 1.73
CA SER A 168 13.94 0.17 1.37
C SER A 168 15.25 0.57 0.68
N LEU A 169 15.15 1.31 -0.43
CA LEU A 169 16.32 1.88 -1.11
C LEU A 169 17.22 2.62 -0.09
N PRO A 170 18.54 2.47 -0.18
CA PRO A 170 19.45 3.17 0.72
C PRO A 170 19.26 4.68 0.52
N MET A 171 18.87 5.38 1.60
CA MET A 171 18.84 6.83 1.61
C MET A 171 20.28 7.34 1.69
N ASN A 172 20.66 8.21 0.75
CA ASN A 172 22.00 8.77 0.70
C ASN A 172 22.19 9.74 1.87
N THR A 173 22.91 9.33 2.91
CA THR A 173 23.21 10.14 4.10
C THR A 173 24.52 10.93 3.97
N SER A 174 24.98 11.23 2.76
CA SER A 174 26.29 11.85 2.53
C SER A 174 26.44 13.26 3.12
N MET A 175 25.33 13.96 3.41
CA MET A 175 25.33 15.30 4.03
C MET A 175 24.97 15.29 5.52
N CYS A 176 25.10 14.14 6.16
CA CYS A 176 24.68 13.95 7.54
C CYS A 176 25.85 14.05 8.49
N ALA A 177 25.81 15.03 9.40
CA ALA A 177 26.77 15.12 10.50
C ALA A 177 26.67 13.87 11.38
N THR A 178 27.58 12.92 11.18
CA THR A 178 27.81 11.76 12.03
C THR A 178 28.86 12.11 13.07
N SER A 179 28.51 12.94 14.05
CA SER A 179 29.33 13.05 15.26
C SER A 179 28.50 13.56 16.43
N PHE A 180 28.04 12.61 17.24
CA PHE A 180 27.92 12.85 18.67
C PHE A 180 29.33 12.64 19.24
N ASN A 181 30.10 13.72 19.40
CA ASN A 181 31.18 13.73 20.38
C ASN A 181 30.69 14.61 21.53
N SER A 182 30.20 13.96 22.58
CA SER A 182 30.01 14.61 23.87
C SER A 182 31.39 14.94 24.43
N SER A 183 31.77 16.21 24.33
CA SER A 183 32.61 16.85 25.33
C SER A 183 31.97 18.18 25.66
N TYR A 184 31.37 18.26 26.84
CA TYR A 184 31.01 19.52 27.46
C TYR A 184 32.28 20.38 27.57
N THR A 185 32.39 21.42 26.75
CA THR A 185 33.24 22.58 27.07
C THR A 185 32.50 23.85 26.67
N THR A 186 31.99 24.52 27.70
CA THR A 186 31.56 25.91 27.71
C THR A 186 32.64 26.83 27.15
N SER A 187 32.40 27.47 26.01
CA SER A 187 32.99 28.78 25.69
C SER A 187 32.35 29.39 24.44
N TYR A 188 31.83 30.60 24.63
CA TYR A 188 31.38 31.52 23.60
C TYR A 188 32.48 31.75 22.55
N THR A 189 32.16 31.60 21.27
CA THR A 189 32.49 32.49 20.12
C THR A 189 32.58 31.71 18.79
N THR A 190 31.91 32.26 17.77
CA THR A 190 32.05 32.06 16.31
C THR A 190 32.89 30.86 15.84
N SER A 191 32.22 29.78 15.42
CA SER A 191 32.89 28.63 14.78
C SER A 191 32.66 28.61 13.28
N THR A 192 33.72 28.90 12.54
CA THR A 192 33.95 28.51 11.15
C THR A 192 33.91 26.98 11.04
N TYR A 193 33.24 26.48 10.01
CA TYR A 193 33.12 25.06 9.73
C TYR A 193 34.43 24.53 9.12
N TYR A 194 35.13 23.65 9.84
CA TYR A 194 36.18 22.82 9.28
C TYR A 194 35.70 21.37 9.22
N PHE A 195 35.66 20.81 8.01
CA PHE A 195 35.34 19.42 7.75
C PHE A 195 36.58 18.55 7.98
N ILE A 196 36.55 17.64 8.96
CA ILE A 196 37.55 16.58 9.11
C ILE A 196 36.97 15.31 8.48
N SER A 197 37.55 14.91 7.36
CA SER A 197 37.28 13.64 6.67
C SER A 197 38.09 12.51 7.30
N ASN A 198 37.44 11.65 8.10
CA ASN A 198 38.05 10.38 8.48
C ASN A 198 37.58 9.30 7.50
N ASN A 199 38.53 8.76 6.72
CA ASN A 199 38.35 7.60 5.86
C ASN A 199 38.01 6.38 6.71
N VAL A 200 36.72 6.04 6.79
CA VAL A 200 36.29 4.72 7.25
C VAL A 200 36.07 3.89 6.00
N SER A 201 37.09 3.08 5.67
CA SER A 201 36.96 1.99 4.71
C SER A 201 35.95 0.99 5.25
N SER A 202 34.69 1.10 4.82
CA SER A 202 33.68 0.09 5.04
C SER A 202 33.98 -1.10 4.12
N THR A 203 34.63 -2.10 4.67
CA THR A 203 34.79 -3.41 4.07
C THR A 203 33.40 -3.96 3.74
N THR A 204 33.11 -4.04 2.45
CA THR A 204 31.97 -4.78 1.88
C THR A 204 32.12 -6.25 2.22
N SER A 205 31.55 -6.69 3.34
CA SER A 205 31.26 -8.10 3.56
C SER A 205 29.92 -8.42 2.88
N SER A 206 29.99 -8.68 1.57
CA SER A 206 28.96 -9.39 0.83
C SER A 206 28.81 -10.78 1.43
N THR A 207 27.82 -10.98 2.29
CA THR A 207 27.33 -12.33 2.63
C THR A 207 26.47 -12.82 1.47
N LEU A 208 27.16 -13.25 0.41
CA LEU A 208 26.69 -14.30 -0.48
C LEU A 208 26.68 -15.60 0.34
N ASP A 209 25.56 -15.95 0.99
CA ASP A 209 25.23 -17.37 1.13
C ASP A 209 23.77 -17.62 1.53
N SER A 210 23.17 -18.64 0.90
CA SER A 210 21.86 -19.26 1.14
C SER A 210 20.56 -18.53 0.77
N GLN A 211 20.36 -18.20 -0.52
CA GLN A 211 19.00 -18.18 -1.12
C GLN A 211 19.06 -18.73 -2.55
N SER A 212 19.48 -19.99 -2.67
CA SER A 212 19.24 -20.80 -3.86
C SER A 212 17.75 -21.18 -3.89
N ASP A 213 17.13 -20.98 -5.06
CA ASP A 213 15.78 -21.42 -5.46
C ASP A 213 14.57 -20.58 -5.06
N ILE A 214 14.67 -19.25 -5.21
CA ILE A 214 13.48 -18.38 -5.31
C ILE A 214 13.40 -17.83 -6.73
N PHE A 215 12.29 -18.09 -7.43
CA PHE A 215 12.06 -17.60 -8.80
C PHE A 215 12.33 -16.09 -8.89
N LEU A 216 13.06 -15.69 -9.95
CA LEU A 216 13.51 -14.32 -10.18
C LEU A 216 12.35 -13.29 -10.22
N LEU A 217 11.14 -13.76 -10.58
CA LEU A 217 9.89 -13.01 -10.57
C LEU A 217 9.45 -12.53 -9.17
N TYR A 218 9.85 -13.21 -8.09
CA TYR A 218 9.53 -12.80 -6.72
C TYR A 218 10.49 -11.76 -6.14
N LYS A 219 11.66 -11.54 -6.78
CA LYS A 219 12.62 -10.48 -6.42
C LYS A 219 12.26 -9.12 -7.01
N VAL A 220 11.35 -9.10 -7.99
CA VAL A 220 10.87 -7.90 -8.67
C VAL A 220 10.15 -6.98 -7.69
N SER A 221 10.36 -5.67 -7.81
CA SER A 221 9.69 -4.70 -6.95
C SER A 221 8.18 -4.78 -7.08
N TYR A 222 7.48 -4.70 -5.95
CA TYR A 222 6.02 -4.75 -5.89
C TYR A 222 5.35 -3.69 -6.78
N TYR A 223 6.06 -2.62 -7.14
CA TYR A 223 5.65 -1.63 -8.15
C TYR A 223 5.45 -2.21 -9.56
N TRP A 224 6.21 -3.23 -9.96
CA TRP A 224 6.11 -3.88 -11.28
C TRP A 224 4.92 -4.84 -11.39
N ILE A 225 4.28 -5.21 -10.28
CA ILE A 225 3.06 -6.03 -10.30
C ILE A 225 1.92 -5.28 -11.02
N ARG A 226 1.86 -3.95 -10.89
CA ARG A 226 0.85 -3.11 -11.56
C ARG A 226 0.95 -3.17 -13.09
N PRO A 227 2.08 -2.81 -13.72
CA PRO A 227 2.21 -2.89 -15.18
C PRO A 227 2.13 -4.33 -15.70
N LEU A 228 2.61 -5.33 -14.95
CA LEU A 228 2.42 -6.74 -15.33
C LEU A 228 0.94 -7.11 -15.37
N GLY A 229 0.16 -6.71 -14.36
CA GLY A 229 -1.29 -6.89 -14.35
C GLY A 229 -1.98 -6.22 -15.53
N PHE A 230 -1.56 -5.00 -15.86
CA PHE A 230 -2.08 -4.28 -17.02
C PHE A 230 -1.79 -5.03 -18.34
N ILE A 231 -0.53 -5.41 -18.58
CA ILE A 231 -0.10 -6.07 -19.83
C ILE A 231 -0.77 -7.43 -19.98
N THR A 232 -0.76 -8.25 -18.93
CA THR A 232 -1.34 -9.60 -18.95
C THR A 232 -2.84 -9.56 -19.26
N THR A 233 -3.59 -8.69 -18.56
CA THR A 233 -5.02 -8.49 -18.79
C THR A 233 -5.31 -8.08 -20.24
N LEU A 234 -4.54 -7.12 -20.77
CA LEU A 234 -4.70 -6.61 -22.13
C LEU A 234 -4.39 -7.68 -23.17
N CYS A 235 -3.31 -8.45 -22.98
CA CYS A 235 -2.96 -9.58 -23.83
C CYS A 235 -4.07 -10.65 -23.86
N PHE A 236 -4.57 -11.09 -22.70
CA PHE A 236 -5.63 -12.09 -22.65
C PHE A 236 -6.95 -11.59 -23.26
N ALA A 237 -7.32 -10.33 -23.03
CA ALA A 237 -8.52 -9.74 -23.62
C ALA A 237 -8.43 -9.66 -25.16
N ILE A 238 -7.28 -9.23 -25.69
CA ILE A 238 -7.04 -9.17 -27.14
C ILE A 238 -6.99 -10.56 -27.76
N LEU A 239 -6.33 -11.51 -27.10
CA LEU A 239 -6.26 -12.89 -27.57
C LEU A 239 -7.65 -13.54 -27.60
N ALA A 240 -8.48 -13.34 -26.57
CA ALA A 240 -9.87 -13.78 -26.55
C ALA A 240 -10.72 -13.13 -27.65
N PHE A 241 -10.47 -11.86 -27.96
CA PHE A 241 -11.11 -11.17 -29.07
C PHE A 241 -10.76 -11.80 -30.43
N PHE A 242 -9.47 -12.08 -30.69
CA PHE A 242 -9.05 -12.75 -31.93
C PHE A 242 -9.60 -14.17 -32.07
N LEU A 243 -9.62 -14.95 -30.98
CA LEU A 243 -10.14 -16.31 -30.99
C LEU A 243 -11.65 -16.38 -31.23
N THR A 244 -12.41 -15.41 -30.71
CA THR A 244 -13.87 -15.44 -30.78
C THR A 244 -14.40 -14.91 -32.12
N GLY A 245 -13.59 -14.15 -32.88
CA GLY A 245 -13.83 -13.81 -34.29
C GLY A 245 -15.13 -13.05 -34.62
N LYS A 246 -15.92 -12.68 -33.60
CA LYS A 246 -17.20 -11.96 -33.74
C LYS A 246 -17.03 -10.56 -33.17
N GLY A 247 -16.73 -9.62 -34.07
CA GLY A 247 -16.93 -8.18 -33.86
C GLY A 247 -18.36 -7.76 -34.12
#